data_AF-A0A382Z6X3-F1
#
_entry.id   AF-A0A382Z6X3-F1
#
_cell.length_a   1.000
_cell.length_b   1.000
_cell.length_c   1.000
_cell.angle_alpha   90.00
_cell.angle_beta   90.00
_cell.angle_gamma   90.00
#
_symmetry.space_group_name_H-M   'P 1'
#
loop_
_entity.id
_entity.type
_entity.pdbx_description
1 polymer ?
#
loop_
_entity_poly.entity_id
_entity_poly.type
_entity_poly.pdbx_seq_one_letter_code
_entity_poly.pdbx_strand_id
1 'polypeptide(L)'
;KTSSKIITKDNVIIGNTVLYGATKGKLFAAGLAGDRFGVRNSGAETIIEGCGDNGCEYMTGGNVVILGSVGNNFAAGMTGGMAFVYDKEGTLPVRINLDTVIYQQQMTPYWENYLFLKIEEHYQVTQSSHAKNLIENWEKEKLLFWQVIPEEMIDKFENPVLVEEIKMA
;
A
#
# COMPACT_ATOMS: atom_id res chain seq x y z
N LYS A 1 15.78 21.04 -3.27
CA LYS A 1 15.63 20.82 -4.73
C LYS A 1 16.35 19.52 -5.08
N THR A 2 15.62 18.52 -5.56
CA THR A 2 16.21 17.30 -6.11
C THR A 2 17.00 17.66 -7.38
N SER A 3 18.18 17.05 -7.57
CA SER A 3 19.06 17.32 -8.71
C SER A 3 18.59 16.63 -10.00
N SER A 4 17.78 15.58 -9.87
CA SER A 4 17.19 14.84 -10.98
C SER A 4 15.88 15.48 -11.44
N LYS A 5 15.64 15.47 -12.77
CA LYS A 5 14.38 15.91 -13.40
C LYS A 5 13.37 14.76 -13.60
N ILE A 6 13.68 13.56 -13.11
CA ILE A 6 12.85 12.37 -13.26
C ILE A 6 11.60 12.49 -12.39
N ILE A 7 10.45 12.12 -12.94
CA ILE A 7 9.19 12.01 -12.20
C ILE A 7 9.21 10.66 -11.48
N THR A 8 9.32 10.68 -10.15
CA THR A 8 9.57 9.48 -9.33
C THR A 8 8.53 8.39 -9.58
N LYS A 9 7.25 8.73 -9.52
CA LYS A 9 6.12 7.77 -9.61
C LYS A 9 5.99 7.08 -10.96
N ASP A 10 6.66 7.58 -11.99
CA ASP A 10 6.58 7.05 -13.35
C ASP A 10 7.84 6.24 -13.73
N ASN A 11 8.79 6.07 -12.80
CA ASN A 11 10.10 5.47 -13.08
C ASN A 11 10.50 4.41 -12.07
N VAL A 12 11.06 3.30 -12.57
CA VAL A 12 11.59 2.20 -11.75
C VAL A 12 12.86 2.64 -11.04
N ILE A 13 12.89 2.43 -9.71
CA ILE A 13 14.02 2.80 -8.85
C ILE A 13 14.61 1.61 -8.09
N ILE A 14 13.80 0.58 -7.83
CA ILE A 14 14.21 -0.67 -7.18
C ILE A 14 13.75 -1.87 -8.00
N GLY A 15 14.53 -2.95 -7.97
CA GLY A 15 14.30 -4.14 -8.78
C GLY A 15 13.22 -5.08 -8.23
N ASN A 16 13.39 -6.37 -8.47
CA ASN A 16 12.44 -7.42 -8.11
C ASN A 16 12.72 -8.00 -6.73
N THR A 17 11.74 -8.72 -6.16
CA THR A 17 11.93 -9.54 -4.93
C THR A 17 12.39 -8.72 -3.71
N VAL A 18 12.05 -7.43 -3.70
CA VAL A 18 12.39 -6.51 -2.62
C VAL A 18 11.63 -6.91 -1.37
N LEU A 19 12.29 -6.85 -0.20
CA LEU A 19 11.76 -7.26 1.11
C LEU A 19 11.41 -8.76 1.23
N TYR A 20 12.08 -9.61 0.46
CA TYR A 20 11.87 -11.05 0.55
C TYR A 20 12.08 -11.59 1.98
N GLY A 21 11.00 -12.08 2.60
CA GLY A 21 11.05 -12.65 3.94
C GLY A 21 11.37 -11.64 5.04
N ALA A 22 11.21 -10.33 4.78
CA ALA A 22 11.53 -9.31 5.76
C ALA A 22 10.64 -9.45 7.01
N THR A 23 11.24 -9.40 8.20
CA THR A 23 10.53 -9.63 9.48
C THR A 23 10.32 -8.36 10.30
N LYS A 24 11.08 -7.30 10.01
CA LYS A 24 10.99 -5.98 10.64
C LYS A 24 11.78 -4.96 9.83
N GLY A 25 11.60 -3.68 10.15
CA GLY A 25 12.33 -2.57 9.54
C GLY A 25 11.46 -1.76 8.60
N LYS A 26 12.05 -0.71 8.03
CA LYS A 26 11.35 0.22 7.14
C LYS A 26 12.08 0.36 5.81
N LEU A 27 11.32 0.46 4.71
CA LEU A 27 11.83 0.80 3.38
C LEU A 27 10.97 1.90 2.75
N PHE A 28 11.61 2.99 2.33
CA PHE A 28 10.98 4.07 1.58
C PHE A 28 11.66 4.21 0.23
N ALA A 29 10.89 4.16 -0.87
CA ALA A 29 11.44 4.35 -2.21
C ALA A 29 10.55 5.28 -3.05
N ALA A 30 11.07 6.46 -3.40
CA ALA A 30 10.39 7.39 -4.30
C ALA A 30 10.52 6.92 -5.76
N GLY A 31 9.73 5.90 -6.10
CA GLY A 31 9.59 5.36 -7.43
C GLY A 31 9.01 3.96 -7.45
N LEU A 32 8.98 3.37 -8.65
CA LEU A 32 8.40 2.07 -8.90
C LEU A 32 9.34 0.94 -8.48
N ALA A 33 8.77 -0.11 -7.91
CA ALA A 33 9.41 -1.41 -7.74
C ALA A 33 9.13 -2.33 -8.93
N GLY A 34 10.01 -3.31 -9.14
CA GLY A 34 9.75 -4.41 -10.08
C GLY A 34 8.78 -5.45 -9.52
N ASP A 35 8.86 -6.67 -10.06
CA ASP A 35 7.96 -7.76 -9.71
C ASP A 35 8.26 -8.36 -8.33
N ARG A 36 7.25 -9.02 -7.74
CA ARG A 36 7.35 -9.69 -6.44
C ARG A 36 7.81 -8.77 -5.32
N PHE A 37 7.40 -7.51 -5.38
CA PHE A 37 7.64 -6.58 -4.30
C PHE A 37 6.94 -7.05 -3.02
N GLY A 38 7.64 -7.09 -1.88
CA GLY A 38 7.06 -7.49 -0.61
C GLY A 38 6.74 -8.99 -0.50
N VAL A 39 7.29 -9.82 -1.40
CA VAL A 39 7.05 -11.26 -1.37
C VAL A 39 7.48 -11.86 -0.03
N ARG A 40 6.57 -12.59 0.63
CA ARG A 40 6.79 -13.14 1.99
C ARG A 40 7.16 -12.11 3.05
N ASN A 41 6.81 -10.83 2.87
CA ASN A 41 6.96 -9.85 3.95
C ASN A 41 6.17 -10.33 5.17
N SER A 42 6.83 -10.37 6.32
CA SER A 42 6.34 -10.92 7.59
C SER A 42 6.34 -9.88 8.71
N GLY A 43 6.70 -8.62 8.44
CA GLY A 43 6.72 -7.58 9.47
C GLY A 43 7.39 -6.26 9.12
N ALA A 44 7.89 -6.08 7.89
CA ALA A 44 8.44 -4.79 7.47
C ALA A 44 7.34 -3.80 7.09
N GLU A 45 7.60 -2.52 7.37
CA GLU A 45 6.80 -1.41 6.86
C GLU A 45 7.45 -0.84 5.60
N THR A 46 6.66 -0.53 4.58
CA THR A 46 7.22 0.05 3.36
C THR A 46 6.26 0.97 2.63
N ILE A 47 6.80 2.02 2.04
CA ILE A 47 6.07 2.98 1.23
C ILE A 47 6.83 3.17 -0.10
N ILE A 48 6.19 2.83 -1.20
CA ILE A 48 6.71 2.93 -2.58
C ILE A 48 5.69 3.60 -3.51
N GLU A 49 6.06 3.93 -4.75
CA GLU A 49 5.17 4.69 -5.65
C GLU A 49 4.51 3.84 -6.76
N GLY A 50 4.65 2.52 -6.68
CA GLY A 50 4.03 1.54 -7.57
C GLY A 50 4.85 0.26 -7.65
N CYS A 51 4.27 -0.85 -8.11
CA CYS A 51 5.01 -2.10 -8.26
C CYS A 51 4.55 -2.92 -9.47
N GLY A 52 5.40 -3.86 -9.89
CA GLY A 52 5.09 -4.82 -10.94
C GLY A 52 4.16 -5.95 -10.48
N ASP A 53 4.23 -7.07 -11.18
CA ASP A 53 3.35 -8.22 -10.96
C ASP A 53 3.68 -8.96 -9.66
N ASN A 54 2.68 -9.64 -9.09
CA ASN A 54 2.81 -10.45 -7.87
C ASN A 54 3.29 -9.65 -6.65
N GLY A 55 2.90 -8.37 -6.56
CA GLY A 55 3.13 -7.57 -5.36
C GLY A 55 2.43 -8.17 -4.13
N CYS A 56 3.08 -8.13 -2.98
CA CYS A 56 2.62 -8.69 -1.69
C CYS A 56 2.29 -10.19 -1.71
N GLU A 57 2.82 -10.94 -2.69
CA GLU A 57 2.64 -12.39 -2.79
C GLU A 57 3.13 -13.09 -1.52
N TYR A 58 2.31 -13.97 -0.94
CA TYR A 58 2.62 -14.70 0.29
C TYR A 58 2.96 -13.83 1.51
N MET A 59 2.55 -12.56 1.54
CA MET A 59 2.76 -11.68 2.68
C MET A 59 1.98 -12.19 3.91
N THR A 60 2.66 -12.29 5.05
CA THR A 60 2.11 -12.79 6.32
C THR A 60 2.17 -11.78 7.45
N GLY A 61 2.69 -10.57 7.20
CA GLY A 61 2.77 -9.51 8.20
C GLY A 61 3.44 -8.24 7.67
N GLY A 62 3.34 -7.15 8.45
CA GLY A 62 3.84 -5.83 8.06
C GLY A 62 2.80 -4.98 7.36
N ASN A 63 3.22 -3.79 6.92
CA ASN A 63 2.35 -2.80 6.28
C ASN A 63 2.99 -2.30 4.99
N VAL A 64 2.26 -2.37 3.88
CA VAL A 64 2.74 -1.97 2.55
C VAL A 64 1.85 -0.85 2.01
N VAL A 65 2.42 0.33 1.77
CA VAL A 65 1.73 1.45 1.13
C VAL A 65 2.30 1.63 -0.28
N ILE A 66 1.41 1.64 -1.27
CA ILE A 66 1.76 1.79 -2.69
C ILE A 66 1.04 3.03 -3.21
N LEU A 67 1.79 4.08 -3.49
CA LEU A 67 1.28 5.38 -3.94
C LEU A 67 1.02 5.41 -5.46
N GLY A 68 0.65 4.29 -6.05
CA GLY A 68 0.40 4.19 -7.48
C GLY A 68 -0.04 2.80 -7.91
N SER A 69 0.00 2.55 -9.21
CA SER A 69 -0.50 1.31 -9.79
C SER A 69 0.31 0.09 -9.35
N VAL A 70 -0.39 -1.04 -9.20
CA VAL A 70 0.19 -2.37 -8.98
C VAL A 70 0.06 -3.23 -10.23
N GLY A 71 0.91 -4.24 -10.41
CA GLY A 71 0.77 -5.24 -11.47
C GLY A 71 -0.27 -6.33 -11.17
N ASN A 72 -0.33 -7.33 -12.03
CA ASN A 72 -1.28 -8.44 -11.96
C ASN A 72 -1.00 -9.36 -10.77
N ASN A 73 -2.03 -10.11 -10.36
CA ASN A 73 -1.96 -11.10 -9.29
C ASN A 73 -1.47 -10.50 -7.95
N PHE A 74 -1.83 -9.24 -7.70
CA PHE A 74 -1.50 -8.56 -6.46
C PHE A 74 -2.15 -9.26 -5.26
N ALA A 75 -1.42 -9.36 -4.15
CA ALA A 75 -1.84 -9.98 -2.89
C ALA A 75 -2.17 -11.49 -2.96
N ALA A 76 -1.71 -12.20 -3.98
CA ALA A 76 -1.92 -13.65 -4.08
C ALA A 76 -1.30 -14.40 -2.89
N GLY A 77 -2.13 -15.20 -2.20
CA GLY A 77 -1.72 -15.94 -1.00
C GLY A 77 -1.28 -15.06 0.18
N MET A 78 -1.65 -13.78 0.17
CA MET A 78 -1.43 -12.89 1.31
C MET A 78 -2.38 -13.31 2.44
N THR A 79 -1.82 -13.73 3.58
CA THR A 79 -2.57 -14.23 4.74
C THR A 79 -2.37 -13.37 5.99
N GLY A 80 -1.52 -12.34 5.93
CA GLY A 80 -1.26 -11.47 7.07
C GLY A 80 -0.74 -10.09 6.69
N GLY A 81 -0.84 -9.15 7.63
CA GLY A 81 -0.48 -7.75 7.43
C GLY A 81 -1.55 -6.95 6.70
N MET A 82 -1.19 -5.77 6.18
CA MET A 82 -2.11 -4.87 5.49
C MET A 82 -1.43 -4.18 4.32
N ALA A 83 -2.16 -3.96 3.23
CA ALA A 83 -1.69 -3.13 2.13
C ALA A 83 -2.65 -1.98 1.85
N PHE A 84 -2.10 -0.85 1.41
CA PHE A 84 -2.84 0.33 0.95
C PHE A 84 -2.38 0.67 -0.46
N VAL A 85 -3.32 0.77 -1.39
CA VAL A 85 -3.00 1.02 -2.81
C VAL A 85 -3.75 2.26 -3.29
N TYR A 86 -3.01 3.28 -3.70
CA TYR A 86 -3.55 4.45 -4.39
C TYR A 86 -3.81 4.10 -5.85
N ASP A 87 -5.08 4.07 -6.25
CA ASP A 87 -5.51 3.61 -7.57
C ASP A 87 -6.33 4.69 -8.28
N LYS A 88 -5.62 5.66 -8.85
CA LYS A 88 -6.24 6.79 -9.55
C LYS A 88 -6.96 6.37 -10.83
N GLU A 89 -6.51 5.30 -11.45
CA GLU A 89 -7.00 4.78 -12.73
C GLU A 89 -8.10 3.72 -12.56
N GLY A 90 -8.41 3.29 -11.33
CA GLY A 90 -9.45 2.28 -11.06
C GLY A 90 -9.08 0.87 -11.56
N THR A 91 -7.80 0.54 -11.56
CA THR A 91 -7.25 -0.70 -12.13
C THR A 91 -7.06 -1.83 -11.11
N LEU A 92 -7.06 -1.55 -9.81
CA LEU A 92 -6.84 -2.57 -8.79
C LEU A 92 -7.85 -3.74 -8.87
N PRO A 93 -9.17 -3.52 -9.05
CA PRO A 93 -10.15 -4.61 -9.03
C PRO A 93 -9.91 -5.71 -10.08
N VAL A 94 -9.23 -5.40 -11.19
CA VAL A 94 -8.89 -6.38 -12.24
C VAL A 94 -7.49 -6.97 -12.10
N ARG A 95 -6.70 -6.49 -11.13
CA ARG A 95 -5.30 -6.90 -10.91
C ARG A 95 -5.09 -7.63 -9.59
N ILE A 96 -6.00 -7.48 -8.63
CA ILE A 96 -5.95 -8.14 -7.34
C ILE A 96 -6.39 -9.60 -7.45
N ASN A 97 -5.69 -10.48 -6.73
CA ASN A 97 -6.13 -11.86 -6.50
C ASN A 97 -7.00 -11.87 -5.23
N LEU A 98 -8.24 -12.35 -5.34
CA LEU A 98 -9.25 -12.32 -4.28
C LEU A 98 -9.37 -13.64 -3.50
N ASP A 99 -8.47 -14.60 -3.72
CA ASP A 99 -8.57 -15.93 -3.10
C ASP A 99 -8.45 -15.89 -1.56
N THR A 100 -7.71 -14.91 -1.02
CA THR A 100 -7.41 -14.83 0.43
C THR A 100 -7.56 -13.43 1.02
N VAL A 101 -7.97 -12.45 0.22
CA VAL A 101 -8.04 -11.03 0.64
C VAL A 101 -9.34 -10.38 0.20
N ILE A 102 -9.79 -9.43 1.01
CA ILE A 102 -10.78 -8.42 0.63
C ILE A 102 -10.10 -7.08 0.36
N TYR A 103 -10.82 -6.19 -0.30
CA TYR A 103 -10.40 -4.81 -0.49
C TYR A 103 -11.58 -3.85 -0.30
N GLN A 104 -11.32 -2.69 0.31
CA GLN A 104 -12.34 -1.68 0.61
C GLN A 104 -11.78 -0.26 0.43
N GLN A 105 -12.63 0.68 0.03
CA GLN A 105 -12.27 2.09 -0.06
C GLN A 105 -12.49 2.82 1.27
N GLN A 106 -13.60 2.53 1.93
CA GLN A 106 -13.94 3.17 3.19
C GLN A 106 -13.11 2.57 4.31
N MET A 107 -12.26 3.38 4.93
CA MET A 107 -11.43 2.99 6.06
C MET A 107 -12.03 3.54 7.36
N THR A 108 -11.70 2.93 8.49
CA THR A 108 -11.99 3.57 9.78
C THR A 108 -11.10 4.80 9.97
N PRO A 109 -11.51 5.78 10.82
CA PRO A 109 -10.70 6.97 11.06
C PRO A 109 -9.28 6.67 11.54
N TYR A 110 -9.09 5.57 12.26
CA TYR A 110 -7.77 5.11 12.70
C TYR A 110 -6.87 4.76 11.49
N TRP A 111 -7.37 3.95 10.56
CA TRP A 111 -6.60 3.50 9.40
C TRP A 111 -6.38 4.62 8.38
N GLU A 112 -7.33 5.55 8.22
CA GLU A 112 -7.10 6.78 7.43
C GLU A 112 -5.93 7.59 7.99
N ASN A 113 -5.93 7.82 9.31
CA ASN A 113 -4.85 8.56 9.97
C ASN A 113 -3.51 7.80 9.94
N TYR A 114 -3.54 6.48 10.12
CA TYR A 114 -2.36 5.63 9.97
C TYR A 114 -1.73 5.81 8.58
N LEU A 115 -2.54 5.70 7.53
CA LEU A 115 -2.09 5.85 6.14
C LEU A 115 -1.51 7.24 5.91
N PHE A 116 -2.20 8.31 6.33
CA PHE A 116 -1.71 9.69 6.20
C PHE A 116 -0.32 9.87 6.82
N LEU A 117 -0.13 9.40 8.06
CA LEU A 117 1.16 9.49 8.76
C LEU A 117 2.28 8.72 8.05
N LYS A 118 1.97 7.59 7.39
CA LYS A 118 2.97 6.83 6.61
C LYS A 118 3.36 7.55 5.33
N ILE A 119 2.42 8.22 4.67
CA ILE A 119 2.72 9.06 3.50
C ILE A 119 3.57 10.27 3.91
N GLU A 120 3.26 10.90 5.06
CA GLU A 120 4.10 11.96 5.63
C GLU A 120 5.51 11.46 5.93
N GLU A 121 5.66 10.31 6.59
CA GLU A 121 6.96 9.72 6.88
C GLU A 121 7.77 9.48 5.58
N HIS A 122 7.11 8.95 4.55
CA HIS A 122 7.71 8.77 3.24
C HIS A 122 8.16 10.09 2.62
N TYR A 123 7.34 11.15 2.68
CA TYR A 123 7.72 12.47 2.19
C TYR A 123 8.92 13.04 2.96
N GLN A 124 8.97 12.90 4.29
CA GLN A 124 10.10 13.40 5.08
C GLN A 124 11.41 12.72 4.68
N VAL A 125 11.39 11.40 4.49
CA VAL A 125 12.59 10.61 4.14
C VAL A 125 13.02 10.81 2.70
N THR A 126 12.06 10.87 1.76
CA THR A 126 12.37 10.81 0.31
C THR A 126 12.26 12.15 -0.40
N GLN A 127 11.58 13.13 0.20
CA GLN A 127 11.21 14.39 -0.43
C GLN A 127 10.40 14.20 -1.74
N SER A 128 9.63 13.10 -1.83
CA SER A 128 8.78 12.80 -2.98
C SER A 128 7.74 13.89 -3.24
N SER A 129 7.77 14.48 -4.44
CA SER A 129 6.75 15.43 -4.87
C SER A 129 5.37 14.80 -5.01
N HIS A 130 5.31 13.49 -5.31
CA HIS A 130 4.06 12.75 -5.41
C HIS A 130 3.42 12.58 -4.04
N ALA A 131 4.16 12.09 -3.05
CA ALA A 131 3.67 11.98 -1.68
C ALA A 131 3.25 13.35 -1.11
N LYS A 132 4.03 14.40 -1.39
CA LYS A 132 3.66 15.78 -1.04
C LYS A 132 2.29 16.18 -1.60
N ASN A 133 2.05 15.89 -2.88
CA ASN A 133 0.78 16.22 -3.52
C ASN A 133 -0.41 15.47 -2.91
N LEU A 134 -0.22 14.20 -2.55
CA LEU A 134 -1.24 13.40 -1.85
C LEU A 134 -1.58 14.00 -0.48
N ILE A 135 -0.58 14.44 0.28
CA ILE A 135 -0.78 15.08 1.59
C ILE A 135 -1.52 16.42 1.43
N GLU A 136 -1.10 17.27 0.50
CA GLU A 136 -1.73 18.58 0.27
C GLU A 136 -3.18 18.50 -0.22
N ASN A 137 -3.58 17.38 -0.83
CA ASN A 137 -4.91 17.16 -1.38
C ASN A 137 -5.67 16.02 -0.68
N TRP A 138 -5.28 15.70 0.56
CA TRP A 138 -5.66 14.45 1.24
C TRP A 138 -7.15 14.13 1.22
N GLU A 139 -8.02 15.11 1.53
CA GLU A 139 -9.47 14.87 1.61
C GLU A 139 -10.08 14.32 0.31
N LYS A 140 -9.50 14.68 -0.83
CA LYS A 140 -9.90 14.15 -2.13
C LYS A 140 -9.18 12.85 -2.44
N GLU A 141 -7.87 12.84 -2.25
CA GLU A 141 -7.01 11.73 -2.69
C GLU A 141 -7.22 10.46 -1.86
N LYS A 142 -7.61 10.58 -0.58
CA LYS A 142 -7.90 9.44 0.30
C LYS A 142 -9.00 8.51 -0.25
N LEU A 143 -9.94 9.07 -1.01
CA LEU A 143 -11.05 8.33 -1.62
C LEU A 143 -10.61 7.40 -2.75
N LEU A 144 -9.37 7.56 -3.24
CA LEU A 144 -8.78 6.75 -4.30
C LEU A 144 -7.88 5.64 -3.74
N PHE A 145 -7.80 5.49 -2.41
CA PHE A 145 -7.08 4.39 -1.81
C PHE A 145 -7.98 3.18 -1.60
N TRP A 146 -7.38 2.01 -1.80
CA TRP A 146 -7.92 0.73 -1.39
C TRP A 146 -7.12 0.20 -0.21
N GLN A 147 -7.82 -0.17 0.86
CA GLN A 147 -7.27 -0.98 1.94
C GLN A 147 -7.47 -2.45 1.58
N VAL A 148 -6.38 -3.20 1.48
CA VAL A 148 -6.36 -4.63 1.17
C VAL A 148 -6.03 -5.41 2.43
N ILE A 149 -6.92 -6.35 2.77
CA ILE A 149 -6.96 -7.01 4.08
C ILE A 149 -7.08 -8.52 3.87
N PRO A 150 -6.21 -9.35 4.46
CA PRO A 150 -6.42 -10.79 4.46
C PRO A 150 -7.70 -11.15 5.21
N GLU A 151 -8.52 -12.04 4.63
CA GLU A 151 -9.81 -12.44 5.22
C GLU A 151 -9.66 -12.95 6.66
N GLU A 152 -8.64 -13.77 6.91
CA GLU A 152 -8.38 -14.34 8.24
C GLU A 152 -7.91 -13.32 9.28
N MET A 153 -7.59 -12.09 8.89
CA MET A 153 -7.05 -11.05 9.76
C MET A 153 -8.10 -10.02 10.20
N ILE A 154 -9.29 -10.00 9.60
CA ILE A 154 -10.31 -8.96 9.81
C ILE A 154 -10.56 -8.70 11.30
N ASP A 155 -10.76 -9.76 12.09
CA ASP A 155 -11.05 -9.67 13.53
C ASP A 155 -9.81 -9.75 14.43
N LYS A 156 -8.60 -9.73 13.84
CA LYS A 156 -7.32 -9.89 14.56
C LYS A 156 -6.52 -8.60 14.69
N PHE A 157 -6.92 -7.52 14.01
CA PHE A 157 -6.28 -6.21 14.18
C PHE A 157 -6.70 -5.58 15.52
N GLU A 158 -5.75 -4.93 16.19
CA GLU A 158 -6.03 -4.19 17.44
C GLU A 158 -7.07 -3.08 17.23
N ASN A 159 -7.08 -2.47 16.04
CA ASN A 159 -8.03 -1.44 15.65
C ASN A 159 -8.93 -2.00 14.53
N PRO A 160 -10.27 -1.92 14.68
CA PRO A 160 -11.20 -2.45 13.68
C PRO A 160 -10.92 -1.91 12.28
N VAL A 161 -11.00 -2.81 11.30
CA VAL A 161 -10.80 -2.49 9.88
C VAL A 161 -12.11 -2.20 9.16
N LEU A 162 -13.19 -2.87 9.54
CA LEU A 162 -14.51 -2.66 8.95
C LEU A 162 -15.18 -1.44 9.60
N VAL A 163 -15.85 -0.63 8.78
CA VAL A 163 -16.70 0.44 9.30
C VAL A 163 -18.04 -0.16 9.72
N GLU A 164 -18.45 0.09 10.96
CA GLU A 164 -19.77 -0.34 11.44
C GLU A 164 -20.87 0.39 10.65
N GLU A 165 -21.75 -0.35 9.98
CA GLU A 165 -22.97 0.21 9.44
C GLU A 165 -23.89 0.61 10.59
N ILE A 166 -23.98 1.92 10.87
CA ILE A 166 -25.07 2.43 11.71
C ILE A 166 -26.37 2.24 10.92
N LYS A 167 -27.10 1.17 11.22
CA LYS A 167 -28.49 1.03 10.78
C LYS A 167 -29.28 2.18 11.40
N MET A 168 -29.54 3.21 10.62
CA MET A 168 -30.52 4.22 11.02
C MET A 168 -31.90 3.55 11.01
N ALA A 169 -32.49 3.43 12.21
CA ALA A 169 -33.86 2.96 12.42
C ALA A 169 -34.88 4.01 11.99
#